data_AF-A0A4U7J704-F1
#
_entry.id   AF-A0A4U7J704-F1
#
_cell.length_a   1.000
_cell.length_b   1.000
_cell.length_c   1.000
_cell.angle_alpha   90.00
_cell.angle_beta   90.00
_cell.angle_gamma   90.00
#
_symmetry.space_group_name_H-M   'P 1'
#
loop_
_entity.id
_entity.type
_entity.pdbx_description
1 polymer ?
#
loop_
_entity_poly.entity_id
_entity_poly.type
_entity_poly.pdbx_seq_one_letter_code
_entity_poly.pdbx_strand_id
1 'polypeptide(L)' 'MKYRKPICDCGNELFLSNIITCNRTINDDGYVSVMSCLDAIHSITGTLTCPKCGNTYDAYADEKDRISRGKILSK' A
#
# COMPACT_ATOMS: atom_id res chain seq x y z
N MET A 1 -7.95 -4.36 -19.56
CA MET A 1 -6.82 -5.11 -18.97
C MET A 1 -7.18 -5.53 -17.56
N LYS A 2 -7.02 -6.82 -17.20
CA LYS A 2 -7.19 -7.29 -15.82
C LYS A 2 -5.95 -6.90 -15.02
N TYR A 3 -6.13 -6.26 -13.87
CA TYR A 3 -5.02 -5.96 -12.96
C TYR A 3 -4.37 -7.25 -12.47
N ARG A 4 -3.04 -7.33 -12.46
CA ARG A 4 -2.29 -8.48 -11.96
C ARG A 4 -1.80 -8.17 -10.55
N LYS A 5 -1.94 -9.14 -9.64
CA LYS A 5 -1.46 -9.02 -8.27
C LYS A 5 0.07 -8.86 -8.24
N PRO A 6 0.62 -8.14 -7.25
CA PRO A 6 2.06 -8.03 -7.08
C PRO A 6 2.68 -9.38 -6.68
N ILE A 7 3.84 -9.68 -7.27
CA ILE A 7 4.57 -10.95 -7.10
C ILE A 7 5.92 -10.66 -6.43
N CYS A 8 6.37 -11.57 -5.57
CA CYS A 8 7.70 -11.55 -4.96
C CYS A 8 8.79 -11.89 -5.99
N ASP A 9 10.04 -11.53 -5.72
CA ASP A 9 11.16 -11.93 -6.59
C ASP A 9 11.39 -13.45 -6.62
N CYS A 10 10.85 -14.20 -5.66
CA CYS A 10 10.85 -15.66 -5.67
C CYS A 10 9.69 -16.28 -6.48
N GLY A 11 8.86 -15.46 -7.16
CA GLY A 11 7.75 -15.91 -8.00
C GLY A 11 6.44 -16.21 -7.28
N ASN A 12 6.38 -16.07 -5.95
CA ASN A 12 5.15 -16.28 -5.17
C ASN A 12 4.31 -15.00 -5.05
N GLU A 13 2.99 -15.15 -4.93
CA GLU A 13 2.09 -14.02 -4.67
C GLU A 13 2.41 -13.34 -3.34
N LEU A 14 2.29 -12.01 -3.32
CA LEU A 14 2.44 -11.21 -2.11
C LEU A 14 1.09 -10.98 -1.43
N PHE A 15 1.11 -10.95 -0.09
CA PHE A 15 -0.07 -10.73 0.73
C PHE A 15 0.06 -9.41 1.48
N LEU A 16 -1.02 -8.63 1.52
CA LEU A 16 -1.05 -7.38 2.26
C LEU A 16 -1.22 -7.69 3.75
N SER A 17 -0.20 -7.36 4.56
CA SER A 17 -0.14 -7.71 5.99
C SER A 17 -0.40 -6.53 6.92
N ASN A 18 0.15 -5.36 6.61
CA ASN A 18 -0.09 -4.13 7.38
C ASN A 18 -0.79 -3.13 6.47
N ILE A 19 -1.93 -2.61 6.89
CA ILE A 19 -2.69 -1.59 6.16
C ILE A 19 -2.77 -0.37 7.07
N ILE A 20 -2.21 0.74 6.61
CA ILE A 20 -2.39 2.04 7.25
C ILE A 20 -3.53 2.75 6.51
N THR A 21 -4.65 2.95 7.19
CA THR A 21 -5.78 3.74 6.71
C THR A 21 -5.63 5.18 7.18
N CYS A 22 -5.60 6.12 6.23
CA CYS A 22 -5.63 7.55 6.55
C CYS A 22 -7.06 8.06 6.64
N ASN A 23 -7.34 8.90 7.64
CA ASN A 23 -8.61 9.62 7.72
C ASN A 23 -8.55 10.86 6.81
N ARG A 24 -9.47 10.93 5.84
CA ARG A 24 -9.66 12.09 4.97
C ARG A 24 -10.93 12.83 5.39
N THR A 25 -10.86 14.15 5.46
CA THR A 25 -12.00 15.02 5.73
C THR A 25 -12.13 16.04 4.60
N ILE A 26 -13.33 16.58 4.40
CA ILE A 26 -13.56 17.70 3.49
C ILE A 26 -13.50 18.96 4.35
N ASN A 27 -12.62 19.90 3.99
CA ASN A 27 -12.53 21.17 4.70
C ASN A 27 -13.67 22.12 4.27
N ASP A 28 -13.80 23.25 4.97
CA ASP A 28 -14.87 24.23 4.72
C ASP A 28 -14.79 24.88 3.33
N ASP A 29 -13.61 24.82 2.68
CA ASP A 29 -13.38 25.29 1.31
C ASP A 29 -13.70 24.24 0.23
N GLY A 30 -14.17 23.05 0.63
CA GLY A 30 -14.54 21.96 -0.29
C GLY A 30 -13.38 21.09 -0.79
N TYR A 31 -12.17 21.27 -0.25
CA TYR A 31 -11.00 20.46 -0.57
C TYR A 31 -10.85 19.27 0.38
N VAL A 32 -10.34 18.16 -0.16
CA VAL A 32 -10.00 16.98 0.64
C VAL A 32 -8.71 17.25 1.41
N SER A 33 -8.80 17.24 2.75
CA SER A 33 -7.68 17.34 3.67
C SER A 33 -7.39 16.00 4.34
N VAL A 34 -6.12 15.70 4.56
CA VAL A 34 -5.67 14.49 5.26
C VAL A 34 -5.52 14.83 6.73
N MET A 35 -6.43 14.33 7.58
CA MET A 35 -6.50 14.70 9.00
C MET A 35 -5.45 13.95 9.84
N SER A 36 -5.24 12.67 9.54
CA SER A 36 -4.18 11.87 10.15
C SER A 36 -3.85 10.65 9.29
N CYS A 37 -2.57 10.49 8.98
CA CYS A 37 -1.97 9.26 8.52
C CYS A 37 -0.93 8.89 9.57
N LEU A 38 -0.84 7.61 9.96
CA LEU A 38 0.20 7.22 10.92
C LEU A 38 1.62 7.33 10.34
N ASP A 39 1.78 7.50 9.03
CA ASP A 39 2.98 8.07 8.41
C ASP A 39 2.60 8.64 7.03
N ALA A 40 3.23 9.74 6.69
CA ALA A 40 2.71 10.72 5.76
C ALA A 40 2.67 10.27 4.28
N ILE A 41 1.81 10.99 3.55
CA ILE A 41 1.77 11.15 2.08
C ILE A 41 0.98 10.06 1.34
N HIS A 42 -0.30 10.37 1.15
CA HIS A 42 -1.20 9.92 0.08
C HIS A 42 -1.20 8.43 -0.28
N SER A 43 -2.38 7.84 -0.09
CA SER A 43 -2.76 6.48 -0.50
C SER A 43 -2.44 5.43 0.56
N ILE A 44 -3.25 4.38 0.60
CA ILE A 44 -3.08 3.26 1.52
C ILE A 44 -1.63 2.80 1.45
N THR A 45 -0.88 3.03 2.53
CA THR A 45 0.47 2.52 2.70
C THR A 45 0.39 1.25 3.51
N GLY A 46 1.13 0.24 3.08
CA GLY A 46 1.11 -1.04 3.75
C GLY A 46 2.38 -1.82 3.51
N THR A 47 2.40 -3.04 4.02
CA THR A 47 3.46 -3.99 3.72
C THR A 47 2.89 -5.18 2.96
N LEU A 48 3.56 -5.52 1.87
CA LEU A 48 3.36 -6.75 1.13
C LEU A 48 4.37 -7.77 1.63
N THR A 49 3.90 -8.91 2.11
CA THR A 49 4.75 -9.97 2.66
C THR A 49 4.68 -11.21 1.79
N CYS A 50 5.84 -11.83 1.53
CA CYS A 50 5.90 -13.12 0.88
C CYS A 50 5.86 -14.25 1.92
N PRO A 51 4.87 -15.15 1.87
CA PRO A 51 4.76 -16.26 2.85
C PRO A 51 5.84 -17.33 2.65
N LYS A 52 6.53 -17.34 1.51
CA LYS A 52 7.53 -18.36 1.17
C LYS A 52 8.95 -17.98 1.57
N CYS A 53 9.32 -16.72 1.38
CA CYS A 53 10.68 -16.27 1.67
C CYS A 53 10.76 -15.24 2.80
N GLY A 54 9.63 -14.78 3.35
CA GLY A 54 9.60 -13.80 4.43
C GLY A 54 9.80 -12.36 4.01
N ASN A 55 10.24 -12.11 2.77
CA ASN A 55 10.49 -10.76 2.28
C ASN A 55 9.26 -9.86 2.44
N THR A 56 9.52 -8.64 2.91
CA THR A 56 8.53 -7.58 3.01
C THR A 56 8.87 -6.46 2.03
N TYR A 57 7.83 -5.89 1.45
CA TYR A 57 7.91 -4.83 0.47
C TYR A 57 6.98 -3.68 0.87
N ASP A 58 7.34 -2.47 0.49
CA ASP A 58 6.41 -1.36 0.52
C ASP A 58 5.19 -1.66 -0.36
N ALA A 59 4.01 -1.25 0.10
CA ALA A 59 2.77 -1.34 -0.62
C ALA A 59 2.18 0.06 -0.79
N TYR A 60 1.78 0.39 -2.01
CA TYR A 60 1.10 1.64 -2.32
C TYR A 60 -0.15 1.37 -3.13
N ALA A 61 -1.25 2.07 -2.82
CA ALA A 61 -2.43 2.11 -3.66
C ALA A 61 -2.33 3.22 -4.72
N ASP A 62 -2.66 2.90 -5.97
CA ASP A 62 -2.88 3.91 -7.01
C ASP A 62 -4.25 4.61 -6.85
N GLU A 63 -4.54 5.58 -7.73
CA GLU A 63 -5.82 6.34 -7.73
C GLU A 63 -7.06 5.47 -7.98
N LYS A 64 -6.88 4.19 -8.32
CA LYS A 64 -7.94 3.20 -8.56
C LYS A 64 -7.95 2.11 -7.48
N ASP A 65 -7.34 2.39 -6.33
CA ASP A 65 -7.22 1.49 -5.17
C ASP A 65 -6.48 0.17 -5.48
N ARG A 66 -5.54 0.19 -6.44
CA ARG A 66 -4.76 -1.01 -6.81
C ARG A 66 -3.43 -1.03 -6.09
N ILE A 67 -3.16 -2.13 -5.38
CA ILE A 67 -1.96 -2.30 -4.57
C ILE A 67 -0.76 -2.73 -5.43
N SER A 68 0.24 -1.86 -5.53
CA SER A 68 1.51 -2.10 -6.22
C SER A 68 2.66 -2.35 -5.25
N ARG A 69 3.63 -3.15 -5.69
CA ARG A 69 4.86 -3.45 -4.94
C ARG A 69 5.89 -2.33 -5.11
N GLY A 70 6.36 -1.79 -3.99
CA GLY A 70 7.45 -0.82 -3.92
C GLY A 70 8.82 -1.47 -3.69
N LYS A 71 9.63 -0.83 -2.84
CA LYS A 71 10.98 -1.29 -2.49
C LYS A 71 10.91 -2.44 -1.49
N ILE A 72 11.99 -3.23 -1.40
CA ILE A 72 12.16 -4.22 -0.32
C ILE A 72 12.42 -3.47 0.98
N LEU A 73 11.68 -3.84 2.02
CA LEU A 73 11.84 -3.34 3.38
C LEU A 73 12.73 -4.27 4.21
N SER A 74 12.51 -5.58 4.10
CA SER A 74 13.26 -6.60 4.85
C SER A 74 13.28 -7.92 4.11
N LYS A 75 14.31 -8.74 4.39
CA LYS A 75 14.48 -10.10 3.89
C LYS A 75 14.50 -11.08 5.06
#